data_AF-A0A7S1BCJ3-F1
#
_entry.id   AF-A0A7S1BCJ3-F1
#
_cell.length_a   1.000
_cell.length_b   1.000
_cell.length_c   1.000
_cell.angle_alpha   90.00
_cell.angle_beta   90.00
_cell.angle_gamma   90.00
#
_symmetry.space_group_name_H-M   'P 1'
#
loop_
_entity.id
_entity.type
_entity.pdbx_description
1 polymer ?
#
loop_
_entity_poly.entity_id
_entity_poly.type
_entity_poly.pdbx_seq_one_letter_code
_entity_poly.pdbx_strand_id
1 'polypeptide(L)'
;LERTSNTHTYTDQKYNSATMPPPGRGGRGGRSPGRGGRGGGRGFGRGGGRGRDEGPPAEVVEIGKVMHECESEMVCLATHATAMIPYFNAGIYLENKKRIGKVDEIFGPINKVMFSVKPDSGILAKSFEKEDVLYVGTDKLLPLTRFTNPGGGGGRGRG
;
A
#
# COMPACT_ATOMS: atom_id res chain seq x y z
N LEU A 1 16.26 -25.81 52.68
CA LEU A 1 16.74 -24.95 51.56
C LEU A 1 15.52 -24.21 51.04
N GLU A 2 15.05 -23.17 51.76
CA GLU A 2 15.46 -21.76 51.59
C GLU A 2 15.15 -21.24 50.19
N ARG A 3 14.10 -20.39 50.05
CA ARG A 3 14.15 -18.91 50.06
C ARG A 3 15.07 -18.40 48.95
N THR A 4 14.56 -17.76 47.91
CA THR A 4 14.29 -16.31 47.77
C THR A 4 13.95 -16.12 46.27
N SER A 5 13.19 -15.16 45.75
CA SER A 5 12.95 -13.73 46.04
C SER A 5 11.75 -13.30 45.16
N ASN A 6 10.70 -12.65 45.68
CA ASN A 6 10.51 -11.19 45.79
C ASN A 6 10.52 -10.46 44.41
N THR A 7 9.63 -9.53 44.02
CA THR A 7 8.70 -8.65 44.76
C THR A 7 7.90 -7.76 43.79
N HIS A 8 6.69 -7.33 44.21
CA HIS A 8 6.06 -6.00 44.04
C HIS A 8 5.50 -5.54 42.68
N THR A 9 4.37 -4.81 42.53
CA THR A 9 3.20 -4.38 43.37
C THR A 9 2.26 -3.51 42.50
N TYR A 10 0.97 -3.41 42.89
CA TYR A 10 0.02 -2.26 42.82
C TYR A 10 -0.35 -1.65 41.43
N THR A 11 -1.60 -1.28 41.07
CA THR A 11 -2.88 -1.15 41.80
C THR A 11 -4.03 -1.08 40.80
N ASP A 12 -5.14 -1.73 41.11
CA ASP A 12 -6.46 -1.54 40.49
C ASP A 12 -7.26 -0.58 41.38
N GLN A 13 -7.69 0.56 40.82
CA GLN A 13 -8.58 1.52 41.48
C GLN A 13 -9.94 1.49 40.80
N LYS A 14 -10.85 0.70 41.37
CA LYS A 14 -12.30 0.87 41.21
C LYS A 14 -12.96 0.99 42.57
N TYR A 15 -14.03 1.79 42.56
CA TYR A 15 -14.98 2.11 43.62
C TYR A 15 -14.60 3.29 44.52
N ASN A 16 -15.24 4.44 44.25
CA ASN A 16 -15.94 5.12 45.32
C ASN A 16 -17.25 5.74 44.83
N SER A 17 -18.30 5.31 45.53
CA SER A 17 -19.70 5.73 45.50
C SER A 17 -19.87 7.16 45.98
N ALA A 18 -20.82 7.91 45.39
CA ALA A 18 -21.84 8.66 46.12
C ALA A 18 -22.77 9.46 45.18
N THR A 19 -24.06 9.44 45.55
CA THR A 19 -25.09 10.48 45.29
C THR A 19 -25.95 10.37 44.02
N MET A 20 -27.16 9.82 44.18
CA MET A 20 -28.32 10.06 43.31
C MET A 20 -28.95 11.44 43.61
N PRO A 21 -29.54 12.11 42.59
CA PRO A 21 -30.69 13.00 42.79
C PRO A 21 -31.92 12.60 41.91
N PRO A 22 -33.12 13.14 42.18
CA PRO A 22 -34.41 12.44 42.16
C PRO A 22 -35.24 12.57 40.86
N PRO A 23 -36.39 11.87 40.72
CA PRO A 23 -37.23 11.95 39.51
C PRO A 23 -38.17 13.17 39.55
N GLY A 24 -38.01 14.07 38.59
CA GLY A 24 -38.76 15.33 38.46
C GLY A 24 -39.67 15.41 37.23
N ARG A 25 -40.92 14.99 37.45
CA ARG A 25 -42.21 15.37 36.85
C ARG A 25 -42.28 16.52 35.81
N GLY A 26 -42.85 16.21 34.63
CA GLY A 26 -43.94 16.97 34.00
C GLY A 26 -43.59 17.95 32.87
N GLY A 27 -44.35 17.94 31.78
CA GLY A 27 -44.34 19.05 30.81
C GLY A 27 -44.80 18.72 29.39
N ARG A 28 -46.11 18.57 29.21
CA ARG A 28 -46.84 18.40 27.95
C ARG A 28 -46.79 19.66 27.07
N GLY A 29 -46.60 19.50 25.77
CA GLY A 29 -47.27 20.31 24.74
C GLY A 29 -46.38 21.20 23.85
N GLY A 30 -46.61 21.12 22.53
CA GLY A 30 -46.11 22.11 21.57
C GLY A 30 -46.05 21.58 20.14
N ARG A 31 -47.21 21.53 19.46
CA ARG A 31 -47.33 21.26 18.02
C ARG A 31 -47.03 22.54 17.21
N SER A 32 -46.38 22.33 16.06
CA SER A 32 -46.51 23.09 14.80
C SER A 32 -45.58 24.33 14.61
N PRO A 33 -45.45 24.86 13.36
CA PRO A 33 -44.71 24.25 12.25
C PRO A 33 -43.85 25.29 11.48
N GLY A 34 -42.78 24.82 10.84
CA GLY A 34 -42.36 25.39 9.56
C GLY A 34 -41.01 26.09 9.46
N ARG A 35 -40.48 25.93 8.24
CA ARG A 35 -39.77 26.94 7.43
C ARG A 35 -38.25 26.99 7.51
N GLY A 36 -37.64 26.36 6.49
CA GLY A 36 -36.37 26.79 5.86
C GLY A 36 -35.14 26.49 6.71
N GLY A 37 -34.06 25.91 6.21
CA GLY A 37 -33.60 25.79 4.84
C GLY A 37 -32.08 25.81 4.90
N ARG A 38 -31.47 25.07 3.97
CA ARG A 38 -30.22 25.46 3.32
C ARG A 38 -28.93 25.41 4.15
N GLY A 39 -28.07 24.49 3.73
CA GLY A 39 -26.63 24.77 3.67
C GLY A 39 -25.82 23.89 4.59
N GLY A 40 -25.54 22.68 4.09
CA GLY A 40 -24.57 21.78 4.69
C GLY A 40 -23.25 22.49 4.99
N GLY A 41 -22.82 22.36 6.23
CA GLY A 41 -21.46 22.63 6.65
C GLY A 41 -20.53 21.78 5.81
N ARG A 42 -19.95 22.39 4.78
CA ARG A 42 -18.86 21.82 4.00
C ARG A 42 -17.59 21.91 4.85
N GLY A 43 -17.54 21.04 5.86
CA GLY A 43 -16.29 20.57 6.42
C GLY A 43 -15.58 19.78 5.34
N PHE A 44 -14.86 20.47 4.47
CA PHE A 44 -13.87 19.83 3.61
C PHE A 44 -12.67 19.44 4.48
N GLY A 45 -12.86 18.37 5.26
CA GLY A 45 -11.78 17.48 5.61
C GLY A 45 -11.25 16.90 4.30
N ARG A 46 -10.39 17.68 3.62
CA ARG A 46 -9.60 17.20 2.50
C ARG A 46 -8.54 16.32 3.13
N GLY A 47 -8.98 15.10 3.43
CA GLY A 47 -8.15 14.01 3.88
C GLY A 47 -6.91 13.98 3.01
N GLY A 48 -5.77 14.08 3.68
CA GLY A 48 -4.48 13.85 3.06
C GLY A 48 -4.61 12.63 2.18
N GLY A 49 -4.14 12.75 0.94
CA GLY A 49 -3.90 11.62 0.08
C GLY A 49 -2.93 10.72 0.82
N ARG A 50 -3.50 9.80 1.60
CA ARG A 50 -2.79 8.67 2.18
C ARG A 50 -2.23 7.98 0.96
N GLY A 51 -0.90 8.06 0.79
CA GLY A 51 -0.21 7.05 0.01
C GLY A 51 -0.79 5.74 0.50
N ARG A 52 -1.56 5.05 -0.36
CA ARG A 52 -1.92 3.69 -0.02
C ARG A 52 -0.57 3.02 0.07
N ASP A 53 -0.15 2.72 1.29
CA ASP A 53 0.61 1.52 1.53
C ASP A 53 -0.29 0.40 0.99
N GLU A 54 -0.12 0.17 -0.31
CA GLU A 54 -0.79 -0.86 -1.07
C GLU A 54 -0.26 -2.13 -0.43
N GLY A 55 -1.08 -2.71 0.44
CA GLY A 55 -0.74 -3.90 1.18
C GLY A 55 -0.26 -4.99 0.22
N PRO A 56 0.46 -6.00 0.73
CA PRO A 56 1.03 -7.04 -0.10
C PRO A 56 -0.04 -7.59 -1.05
N PRO A 57 0.26 -7.70 -2.36
CA PRO A 57 -0.71 -8.07 -3.37
C PRO A 57 -1.26 -9.46 -3.08
N ALA A 58 -2.52 -9.71 -3.47
CA ALA A 58 -3.17 -11.00 -3.29
C ALA A 58 -2.33 -12.12 -3.90
N GLU A 59 -1.80 -11.87 -5.09
CA GLU A 59 -0.98 -12.80 -5.87
C GLU A 59 0.21 -12.05 -6.46
N VAL A 60 1.35 -12.75 -6.51
CA VAL A 60 2.56 -12.28 -7.15
C VAL A 60 2.91 -13.22 -8.28
N VAL A 61 3.44 -12.69 -9.36
CA VAL A 61 3.90 -13.45 -10.53
C VAL A 61 5.34 -13.10 -10.83
N GLU A 62 6.08 -14.07 -11.34
CA GLU A 62 7.45 -13.85 -11.83
C GLU A 62 7.45 -12.77 -12.92
N ILE A 63 8.32 -11.76 -12.75
CA ILE A 63 8.47 -10.68 -13.72
C ILE A 63 9.82 -10.71 -14.44
N GLY A 64 10.86 -11.21 -13.77
CA GLY A 64 12.20 -11.14 -14.30
C GLY A 64 13.24 -11.64 -13.34
N LYS A 65 14.48 -11.58 -13.80
CA LYS A 65 15.65 -12.03 -13.05
C LYS A 65 16.66 -10.92 -12.87
N VAL A 66 17.33 -10.91 -11.72
CA VAL A 66 18.42 -9.98 -11.45
C VAL A 66 19.59 -10.25 -12.40
N MET A 67 20.10 -9.20 -13.05
CA MET A 67 21.28 -9.28 -13.90
C MET A 67 22.55 -8.90 -13.14
N HIS A 68 22.56 -7.69 -12.57
CA HIS A 68 23.66 -7.13 -11.80
C HIS A 68 23.17 -5.93 -10.99
N GLU A 69 23.84 -5.63 -9.87
CA GLU A 69 23.68 -4.36 -9.20
C GLU A 69 24.33 -3.22 -9.98
N CYS A 70 23.70 -2.05 -9.98
CA CYS A 70 24.23 -0.81 -10.51
C CYS A 70 24.11 0.26 -9.42
N GLU A 71 25.24 0.56 -8.76
CA GLU A 71 25.32 1.50 -7.63
C GLU A 71 24.37 1.15 -6.47
N SER A 72 23.21 1.82 -6.41
CA SER A 72 22.19 1.66 -5.38
C SER A 72 20.90 0.99 -5.89
N GLU A 73 20.90 0.56 -7.16
CA GLU A 73 19.76 -0.07 -7.83
C GLU A 73 20.16 -1.45 -8.35
N MET A 74 19.16 -2.28 -8.65
CA MET A 74 19.36 -3.58 -9.30
C MET A 74 18.77 -3.53 -10.71
N VAL A 75 19.56 -3.97 -11.68
CA VAL A 75 19.12 -4.10 -13.07
C VAL A 75 18.61 -5.52 -13.28
N CYS A 76 17.41 -5.62 -13.83
CA CYS A 76 16.71 -6.89 -14.00
C CYS A 76 16.32 -7.09 -15.46
N LEU A 77 16.40 -8.33 -15.92
CA LEU A 77 15.92 -8.75 -17.23
C LEU A 77 14.49 -9.26 -17.09
N ALA A 78 13.55 -8.70 -17.85
CA ALA A 78 12.19 -9.21 -17.86
C ALA A 78 12.14 -10.60 -18.51
N THR A 79 11.45 -11.55 -17.88
CA THR A 79 11.29 -12.89 -18.44
C THR A 79 10.33 -12.80 -19.64
N HIS A 80 10.78 -13.24 -20.82
CA HIS A 80 10.02 -13.15 -22.08
C HIS A 80 8.69 -13.92 -22.04
N ALA A 81 8.54 -14.87 -21.11
CA ALA A 81 7.33 -15.68 -20.95
C ALA A 81 6.08 -14.83 -20.64
N THR A 82 6.24 -13.69 -19.98
CA THR A 82 5.09 -12.96 -19.46
C THR A 82 4.50 -11.97 -20.47
N ALA A 83 5.23 -11.55 -21.53
CA ALA A 83 4.81 -10.51 -22.49
C ALA A 83 4.15 -9.26 -21.83
N MET A 84 4.51 -9.01 -20.58
CA MET A 84 3.93 -8.01 -19.70
C MET A 84 5.08 -7.21 -19.09
N ILE A 85 4.87 -5.90 -19.05
CA ILE A 85 5.80 -4.90 -18.54
C ILE A 85 5.24 -4.42 -17.19
N PRO A 86 6.05 -4.31 -16.13
CA PRO A 86 5.58 -3.78 -14.86
C PRO A 86 5.24 -2.29 -14.97
N TYR A 87 4.33 -1.79 -14.12
CA TYR A 87 4.11 -0.34 -14.03
C TYR A 87 5.36 0.35 -13.44
N PHE A 88 5.59 1.60 -13.83
CA PHE A 88 6.50 2.47 -13.10
C PHE A 88 6.06 2.60 -11.62
N ASN A 89 7.02 2.58 -10.70
CA ASN A 89 6.79 2.56 -9.25
C ASN A 89 5.99 1.35 -8.74
N ALA A 90 5.85 0.26 -9.52
CA ALA A 90 5.26 -0.98 -9.02
C ALA A 90 6.15 -1.57 -7.92
N GLY A 91 5.53 -2.07 -6.85
CA GLY A 91 6.25 -2.80 -5.80
C GLY A 91 6.84 -4.09 -6.35
N ILE A 92 8.10 -4.36 -6.02
CA ILE A 92 8.80 -5.60 -6.34
C ILE A 92 8.90 -6.44 -5.08
N TYR A 93 8.69 -7.74 -5.25
CA TYR A 93 8.58 -8.72 -4.17
C TYR A 93 9.48 -9.92 -4.45
N LEU A 94 9.79 -10.64 -3.38
CA LEU A 94 10.33 -12.00 -3.44
C LEU A 94 9.19 -13.03 -3.46
N GLU A 95 9.54 -14.29 -3.65
CA GLU A 95 8.59 -15.43 -3.65
C GLU A 95 7.76 -15.48 -2.35
N ASN A 96 8.38 -15.13 -1.22
CA ASN A 96 7.71 -15.04 0.08
C ASN A 96 6.80 -13.79 0.25
N LYS A 97 6.50 -13.07 -0.85
CA LYS A 97 5.73 -11.82 -0.88
C LYS A 97 6.32 -10.68 -0.04
N LYS A 98 7.58 -10.78 0.37
CA LYS A 98 8.30 -9.67 1.02
C LYS A 98 8.63 -8.63 -0.03
N ARG A 99 8.18 -7.40 0.20
CA ARG A 99 8.53 -6.26 -0.64
C ARG A 99 10.01 -5.95 -0.49
N ILE A 100 10.70 -5.78 -1.61
CA ILE A 100 12.13 -5.44 -1.64
C ILE A 100 12.44 -4.07 -2.21
N GLY A 101 11.50 -3.47 -2.90
CA GLY A 101 11.71 -2.20 -3.58
C GLY A 101 10.57 -1.88 -4.52
N LYS A 102 10.87 -1.01 -5.48
CA LYS A 102 9.94 -0.60 -6.54
C LYS A 102 10.66 -0.38 -7.85
N VAL A 103 9.93 -0.56 -8.95
CA VAL A 103 10.43 -0.26 -10.30
C VAL A 103 10.66 1.25 -10.46
N ASP A 104 11.83 1.67 -10.95
CA ASP A 104 12.12 3.08 -11.25
C ASP A 104 12.10 3.31 -12.76
N GLU A 105 12.95 2.60 -13.52
CA GLU A 105 13.09 2.79 -14.96
C GLU A 105 12.85 1.49 -15.75
N ILE A 106 12.37 1.63 -16.98
CA ILE A 106 12.13 0.52 -17.92
C ILE A 106 12.80 0.89 -19.25
N PHE A 107 13.68 0.04 -19.73
CA PHE A 107 14.54 0.30 -20.88
C PHE A 107 14.86 -0.99 -21.66
N GLY A 108 15.73 -0.87 -22.66
CA GLY A 108 16.11 -1.96 -23.54
C GLY A 108 15.21 -2.12 -24.77
N PRO A 109 15.61 -2.98 -25.71
CA PRO A 109 14.83 -3.24 -26.91
C PRO A 109 13.56 -4.04 -26.58
N ILE A 110 12.53 -3.93 -27.43
CA ILE A 110 11.21 -4.56 -27.25
C ILE A 110 11.27 -6.09 -27.02
N ASN A 111 12.31 -6.75 -27.53
CA ASN A 111 12.53 -8.19 -27.42
C ASN A 111 13.30 -8.60 -26.15
N LYS A 112 13.98 -7.66 -25.48
CA LYS A 112 14.78 -7.87 -24.28
C LYS A 112 14.62 -6.66 -23.36
N VAL A 113 13.43 -6.52 -22.80
CA VAL A 113 13.12 -5.44 -21.87
C VAL A 113 13.90 -5.66 -20.58
N MET A 114 14.51 -4.59 -20.09
CA MET A 114 15.21 -4.50 -18.81
C MET A 114 14.55 -3.43 -17.97
N PHE A 115 14.66 -3.54 -16.65
CA PHE A 115 14.14 -2.53 -15.74
C PHE A 115 15.06 -2.37 -14.52
N SER A 116 15.11 -1.17 -13.98
CA SER A 116 15.77 -0.91 -12.70
C SER A 116 14.79 -1.01 -11.55
N VAL A 117 15.26 -1.54 -10.43
CA VAL A 117 14.50 -1.57 -9.18
C VAL A 117 15.29 -0.79 -8.14
N LYS A 118 14.60 0.17 -7.55
CA LYS A 118 15.07 0.93 -6.39
C LYS A 118 14.75 0.14 -5.12
N PRO A 119 15.75 -0.37 -4.39
CA PRO A 119 15.54 -1.10 -3.16
C PRO A 119 14.88 -0.20 -2.11
N ASP A 120 14.04 -0.79 -1.27
CA ASP A 120 13.49 -0.12 -0.10
C ASP A 120 14.57 0.02 1.00
N SER A 121 14.32 0.89 1.98
CA SER A 121 15.27 1.15 3.07
C SER A 121 15.64 -0.13 3.82
N GLY A 122 16.95 -0.38 3.98
CA GLY A 122 17.47 -1.57 4.66
C GLY A 122 17.69 -2.77 3.74
N ILE A 123 17.44 -2.62 2.43
CA ILE A 123 17.71 -3.64 1.43
C ILE A 123 18.87 -3.17 0.56
N LEU A 124 19.88 -4.02 0.41
CA LEU A 124 21.06 -3.73 -0.37
C LEU A 124 20.95 -4.41 -1.73
N ALA A 125 21.12 -3.67 -2.83
CA ALA A 125 21.11 -4.29 -4.17
C ALA A 125 22.17 -5.41 -4.30
N LYS A 126 23.29 -5.28 -3.60
CA LYS A 126 24.39 -6.27 -3.53
C LYS A 126 24.03 -7.58 -2.84
N SER A 127 22.91 -7.68 -2.13
CA SER A 127 22.52 -8.93 -1.48
C SER A 127 21.82 -9.91 -2.41
N PHE A 128 21.52 -9.49 -3.65
CA PHE A 128 20.90 -10.33 -4.65
C PHE A 128 21.95 -10.90 -5.59
N GLU A 129 21.81 -12.18 -5.93
CA GLU A 129 22.67 -12.85 -6.87
C GLU A 129 22.12 -12.73 -8.29
N LYS A 130 22.99 -12.93 -9.28
CA LYS A 130 22.56 -13.00 -10.66
C LYS A 130 21.63 -14.20 -10.85
N GLU A 131 20.58 -14.03 -11.65
CA GLU A 131 19.49 -14.99 -11.87
C GLU A 131 18.45 -15.08 -10.74
N ASP A 132 18.58 -14.31 -9.66
CA ASP A 132 17.53 -14.25 -8.62
C ASP A 132 16.20 -13.81 -9.22
N VAL A 133 15.15 -14.59 -8.92
CA VAL A 133 13.81 -14.37 -9.49
C VAL A 133 13.07 -13.32 -8.69
N LEU A 134 12.57 -12.31 -9.40
CA LEU A 134 11.77 -11.23 -8.84
C LEU A 134 10.30 -11.37 -9.22
N TYR A 135 9.45 -10.87 -8.34
CA TYR A 135 8.01 -10.98 -8.46
C TYR A 135 7.32 -9.61 -8.39
N VAL A 136 6.15 -9.51 -9.02
CA VAL A 136 5.32 -8.31 -9.03
C VAL A 136 3.85 -8.68 -8.83
N GLY A 137 3.05 -7.76 -8.29
CA GLY A 137 1.60 -7.94 -8.20
C GLY A 137 0.95 -8.04 -9.58
N THR A 138 0.00 -8.96 -9.74
CA THR A 138 -0.72 -9.18 -11.01
C THR A 138 -1.53 -7.96 -11.47
N ASP A 139 -1.87 -7.06 -10.54
CA ASP A 139 -2.56 -5.80 -10.77
C ASP A 139 -1.66 -4.68 -11.33
N LYS A 140 -0.34 -4.86 -11.29
CA LYS A 140 0.68 -3.89 -11.72
C LYS A 140 1.44 -4.34 -12.96
N LEU A 141 0.74 -4.93 -13.92
CA LEU A 141 1.28 -5.36 -15.22
C LEU A 141 0.57 -4.72 -16.41
N LEU A 142 1.34 -4.39 -17.45
CA LEU A 142 0.89 -3.82 -18.72
C LEU A 142 1.25 -4.75 -19.87
N PRO A 143 0.33 -5.10 -20.77
CA PRO A 143 0.67 -5.93 -21.92
C PRO A 143 1.60 -5.17 -22.88
N LEU A 144 2.62 -5.86 -23.40
CA LEU A 144 3.63 -5.28 -24.31
C LEU A 144 3.01 -4.58 -25.53
N THR A 145 1.85 -5.05 -25.98
CA THR A 145 1.08 -4.48 -27.09
C THR A 145 0.69 -3.01 -26.88
N ARG A 146 0.64 -2.52 -25.63
CA ARG A 146 0.46 -1.10 -25.32
C ARG A 146 1.59 -0.22 -25.84
N PHE A 147 2.78 -0.79 -26.07
CA PHE A 147 3.98 -0.07 -26.46
C PHE A 147 4.39 -0.32 -27.92
N THR A 148 3.88 -1.39 -28.56
CA THR A 148 4.21 -1.72 -29.96
C THR A 148 3.18 -1.26 -30.98
N ASN A 149 1.95 -0.95 -30.57
CA ASN A 149 0.87 -0.65 -31.50
C ASN A 149 0.57 0.86 -31.53
N PRO A 150 0.85 1.58 -32.64
CA PRO A 150 0.70 3.03 -32.71
C PRO A 150 -0.76 3.55 -32.69
N GLY A 151 -1.77 2.69 -32.59
CA GLY A 151 -3.20 3.05 -32.76
C GLY A 151 -4.13 2.84 -31.54
N GLY A 152 -3.61 2.50 -30.36
CA GLY A 152 -4.44 2.07 -29.22
C GLY A 152 -4.71 3.10 -28.13
N GLY A 153 -4.66 4.40 -28.44
CA GLY A 153 -5.01 5.47 -27.51
C GLY A 153 -6.52 5.53 -27.26
N GLY A 154 -7.03 4.60 -26.45
CA GLY A 154 -8.40 4.66 -25.95
C GLY A 154 -8.59 5.94 -25.13
N GLY A 155 -9.13 6.96 -25.79
CA GLY A 155 -9.44 8.26 -25.21
C GLY A 155 -10.29 8.09 -23.96
N ARG A 156 -9.70 8.39 -22.80
CA ARG A 156 -10.48 8.87 -21.65
C ARG A 156 -10.79 10.35 -21.86
N GLY A 157 -11.66 10.62 -22.83
CA GLY A 157 -12.26 11.92 -23.07
C GLY A 157 -13.61 11.98 -22.36
N ARG A 158 -13.69 12.82 -21.32
CA ARG A 158 -14.94 13.24 -20.68
C ARG A 158 -15.78 14.03 -21.69
N GLY A 159 -17.10 13.80 -21.71
CA GLY A 159 -18.07 14.59 -22.49
C GLY A 159 -19.39 13.87 -22.61
#